data_AF-A0A6F9BBE0-F1
#
_entry.id   AF-A0A6F9BBE0-F1
#
_cell.length_a   1.000
_cell.length_b   1.000
_cell.length_c   1.000
_cell.angle_alpha   90.00
_cell.angle_beta   90.00
_cell.angle_gamma   90.00
#
_symmetry.space_group_name_H-M   'P 1'
#
loop_
_entity.id
_entity.type
_entity.pdbx_description
1 polymer ?
#
loop_
_entity_poly.entity_id
_entity_poly.type
_entity_poly.pdbx_seq_one_letter_code
_entity_poly.pdbx_strand_id
1 'polypeptide(L)'
;MSNYDSRYFHHNHRRNREDVFKALNRGVDPIIVYNTNISLWEMWPYVHMGMQQGDYHITIMELPEGYPQNAFSINELYSWCRGKIPKQKFRDFRDRWEEAYNIWDVLNDSYSINRWVQSEEEWNV
;
A
#
# COMPACT_ATOMS: atom_id res chain seq x y z
N MET A 1 6.81 -26.23 -1.63
CA MET A 1 5.38 -25.86 -1.73
C MET A 1 5.19 -24.51 -1.06
N SER A 2 4.47 -23.58 -1.70
CA SER A 2 4.14 -22.29 -1.10
C SER A 2 3.12 -22.49 0.03
N ASN A 3 3.32 -21.82 1.17
CA ASN A 3 2.38 -21.76 2.29
C ASN A 3 1.64 -20.41 2.34
N TYR A 4 1.52 -19.74 1.19
CA TYR A 4 0.87 -18.44 1.07
C TYR A 4 -0.63 -18.58 1.30
N ASP A 5 -1.15 -17.78 2.25
CA ASP A 5 -2.58 -17.69 2.56
C ASP A 5 -3.00 -16.22 2.48
N SER A 6 -3.88 -15.93 1.52
CA SER A 6 -4.36 -14.59 1.21
C SER A 6 -5.14 -13.95 2.36
N ARG A 7 -5.66 -14.74 3.31
CA ARG A 7 -6.39 -14.22 4.47
C ARG A 7 -5.48 -13.40 5.38
N TYR A 8 -4.24 -13.86 5.58
CA TYR A 8 -3.25 -13.09 6.35
C TYR A 8 -2.87 -11.80 5.64
N PHE A 9 -2.89 -11.78 4.29
CA PHE A 9 -2.61 -10.57 3.52
C PHE A 9 -3.65 -9.49 3.83
N HIS A 10 -4.95 -9.78 3.63
CA HIS A 10 -6.02 -8.81 3.93
C HIS A 10 -6.02 -8.33 5.37
N HIS A 11 -5.84 -9.25 6.32
CA HIS A 11 -5.76 -8.94 7.74
C HIS A 11 -4.59 -8.01 8.09
N ASN A 12 -3.42 -8.27 7.53
CA ASN A 12 -2.24 -7.43 7.75
C ASN A 12 -2.40 -6.04 7.14
N HIS A 13 -3.04 -5.92 5.97
CA HIS A 13 -3.35 -4.61 5.39
C HIS A 13 -4.28 -3.78 6.28
N ARG A 14 -5.31 -4.39 6.87
CA ARG A 14 -6.19 -3.71 7.83
C ARG A 14 -5.44 -3.28 9.08
N ARG A 15 -4.66 -4.18 9.69
CA ARG A 15 -3.83 -3.86 10.86
C ARG A 15 -2.86 -2.71 10.61
N ASN A 16 -2.21 -2.68 9.44
CA ASN A 16 -1.32 -1.56 9.09
C ASN A 16 -2.07 -0.22 9.06
N ARG A 17 -3.30 -0.17 8.55
CA ARG A 17 -4.12 1.06 8.59
C ARG A 17 -4.50 1.45 10.00
N GLU A 18 -4.93 0.50 10.83
CA GLU A 18 -5.25 0.72 12.24
C GLU A 18 -4.04 1.26 13.03
N ASP A 19 -2.84 0.73 12.76
CA ASP A 19 -1.61 1.17 13.42
C ASP A 19 -1.19 2.58 12.99
N VAL A 20 -1.34 2.91 11.70
CA VAL A 20 -1.12 4.27 11.20
C VAL A 20 -2.11 5.26 11.83
N PHE A 21 -3.40 4.93 11.85
CA PHE A 21 -4.43 5.76 12.50
C PHE A 21 -4.10 6.03 13.98
N LYS A 22 -3.70 4.99 14.73
CA LYS A 22 -3.28 5.14 16.13
C LYS A 22 -2.02 5.98 16.27
N ALA A 23 -1.07 5.87 15.35
CA ALA A 23 0.17 6.64 15.37
C ALA A 23 -0.10 8.14 15.10
N LEU A 24 -0.97 8.45 14.13
CA LEU A 24 -1.43 9.81 13.82
C LEU A 24 -2.12 10.44 15.04
N ASN A 25 -3.07 9.74 15.65
CA ASN A 25 -3.76 10.21 16.86
C ASN A 25 -2.83 10.43 18.07
N ARG A 26 -1.64 9.81 18.07
CA ARG A 26 -0.62 9.99 19.11
C ARG A 26 0.41 11.08 18.76
N GLY A 27 0.30 11.71 17.58
CA GLY A 27 1.26 12.69 17.08
C GLY A 27 2.65 12.10 16.81
N VAL A 28 2.73 10.85 16.37
CA VAL A 28 4.02 10.19 16.08
C VAL A 28 4.65 10.76 14.81
N ASP A 29 5.91 11.16 14.87
CA ASP A 29 6.67 11.65 13.71
C ASP A 29 8.12 11.11 13.74
N PRO A 30 8.60 10.40 12.69
CA PRO A 30 7.93 10.05 11.45
C PRO A 30 7.07 8.77 11.53
N ILE A 31 6.14 8.62 10.59
CA ILE A 31 5.40 7.38 10.33
C ILE A 31 5.86 6.82 8.97
N ILE A 32 6.41 5.59 8.97
CA ILE A 32 6.87 4.91 7.76
C ILE A 32 5.94 3.75 7.45
N VAL A 33 5.22 3.83 6.33
CA VAL A 33 4.33 2.76 5.85
C VAL A 33 5.10 1.87 4.87
N TYR A 34 5.75 0.84 5.39
CA TYR A 34 6.48 -0.15 4.58
C TYR A 34 5.55 -1.29 4.14
N ASN A 35 4.83 -1.07 3.04
CA ASN A 35 3.91 -2.04 2.44
C ASN A 35 4.04 -2.02 0.92
N THR A 36 3.54 -3.05 0.23
CA THR A 36 3.65 -3.15 -1.22
C THR A 36 2.90 -2.05 -1.94
N ASN A 37 1.74 -1.62 -1.39
CA ASN A 37 0.90 -0.51 -1.88
C ASN A 37 0.95 -0.33 -3.39
N ILE A 38 0.58 -1.37 -4.14
CA ILE A 38 0.86 -1.41 -5.58
C ILE A 38 -0.15 -0.61 -6.40
N SER A 39 -1.28 -0.25 -5.80
CA SER A 39 -2.39 0.44 -6.47
C SER A 39 -2.76 1.69 -5.68
N LEU A 40 -3.31 2.71 -6.34
CA LEU A 40 -3.65 3.99 -5.72
C LEU A 40 -4.62 3.80 -4.54
N TRP A 41 -5.58 2.90 -4.69
CA TRP A 41 -6.54 2.60 -3.63
C TRP A 41 -5.89 1.94 -2.40
N GLU A 42 -4.78 1.23 -2.55
CA GLU A 42 -4.07 0.67 -1.39
C GLU A 42 -3.37 1.78 -0.58
N MET A 43 -2.93 2.86 -1.24
CA MET A 43 -2.29 4.03 -0.65
C MET A 43 -3.29 5.02 -0.03
N TRP A 44 -4.44 5.20 -0.67
CA TRP A 44 -5.44 6.22 -0.35
C TRP A 44 -5.74 6.43 1.14
N PRO A 45 -6.04 5.40 1.95
CA PRO A 45 -6.41 5.62 3.35
C PRO A 45 -5.27 6.23 4.16
N TYR A 46 -4.02 5.90 3.85
CA TYR A 46 -2.87 6.49 4.56
C TYR A 46 -2.72 7.97 4.23
N VAL A 47 -2.86 8.33 2.95
CA VAL A 47 -2.78 9.72 2.49
C VAL A 47 -3.95 10.52 3.04
N HIS A 48 -5.17 9.97 2.99
CA HIS A 48 -6.37 10.60 3.53
C HIS A 48 -6.25 10.87 5.03
N MET A 49 -5.89 9.85 5.83
CA MET A 49 -5.69 10.03 7.27
C MET A 49 -4.61 11.06 7.58
N GLY A 50 -3.47 11.00 6.88
CA GLY A 50 -2.37 11.94 7.09
C GLY A 50 -2.76 13.39 6.79
N MET A 51 -3.62 13.63 5.80
CA MET A 51 -4.12 14.96 5.45
C MET A 51 -5.26 15.46 6.35
N GLN A 52 -6.11 14.57 6.85
CA GLN A 52 -7.26 14.94 7.71
C GLN A 52 -6.88 15.10 9.19
N GLN A 53 -5.98 14.25 9.69
CA GLN A 53 -5.74 14.13 11.14
C GLN A 53 -4.45 14.80 11.62
N GLY A 54 -3.54 15.15 10.71
CA GLY A 54 -2.33 15.87 11.06
C GLY A 54 -1.87 16.82 9.97
N ASP A 55 -0.90 17.65 10.31
CA ASP A 55 -0.20 18.54 9.38
C ASP A 55 1.04 17.83 8.81
N TYR A 56 0.86 16.58 8.36
CA TYR A 56 1.97 15.76 7.89
C TYR A 56 2.38 16.16 6.49
N HIS A 57 3.69 16.35 6.29
CA HIS A 57 4.28 16.30 4.96
C HIS A 57 4.39 14.84 4.52
N ILE A 58 3.64 14.45 3.48
CA ILE A 58 3.57 13.08 3.00
C ILE A 58 4.41 12.95 1.72
N THR A 59 5.35 12.01 1.73
CA THR A 59 6.15 11.64 0.56
C THR A 59 5.84 10.21 0.15
N ILE A 60 5.66 9.98 -1.15
CA ILE A 60 5.52 8.65 -1.75
C ILE A 60 6.87 8.31 -2.39
N MET A 61 7.38 7.11 -2.09
CA MET A 61 8.67 6.64 -2.59
C MET A 61 8.48 5.26 -3.21
N GLU A 62 8.82 5.15 -4.49
CA GLU A 62 8.89 3.87 -5.17
C GLU A 62 10.20 3.15 -4.82
N LEU A 63 10.12 1.86 -4.48
CA LEU A 63 11.29 1.02 -4.21
C LEU A 63 11.15 -0.37 -4.88
N PRO A 64 12.12 -0.81 -5.70
CA PRO A 64 13.27 -0.05 -6.20
C PRO A 64 12.83 1.08 -7.16
N GLU A 65 13.59 2.18 -7.21
CA GLU A 65 13.31 3.29 -8.11
C GLU A 65 13.51 2.91 -9.59
N GLY A 66 12.64 3.46 -10.45
CA GLY A 66 12.79 3.39 -11.90
C GLY A 66 12.13 2.16 -12.51
N TYR A 67 11.00 1.71 -11.97
CA TYR A 67 10.13 0.81 -12.70
C TYR A 67 9.56 1.51 -13.95
N PRO A 68 9.39 0.81 -15.08
CA PRO A 68 9.68 -0.60 -15.33
C PRO A 68 11.13 -0.92 -15.72
N GLN A 69 12.00 0.08 -15.93
CA GLN A 69 13.35 -0.12 -16.47
C GLN A 69 14.25 -0.92 -15.52
N ASN A 70 14.10 -0.73 -14.22
CA ASN A 70 14.87 -1.39 -13.16
C ASN A 70 14.08 -2.51 -12.45
N ALA A 71 13.04 -3.06 -13.09
CA ALA A 71 12.18 -4.06 -12.48
C ALA A 71 12.91 -5.40 -12.26
N PHE A 72 12.75 -5.99 -11.08
CA PHE A 72 13.19 -7.36 -10.81
C PHE A 72 12.32 -8.39 -11.56
N SER A 73 12.93 -9.46 -12.06
CA SER A 73 12.17 -10.55 -12.66
C SER A 73 11.37 -11.31 -11.60
N ILE A 74 10.24 -11.87 -12.03
CA ILE A 74 9.39 -12.72 -11.16
C ILE A 74 10.17 -13.93 -10.60
N ASN A 75 11.17 -14.43 -11.33
CA ASN A 75 12.01 -15.53 -10.87
C ASN A 75 12.95 -15.10 -9.72
N GLU A 76 13.51 -13.89 -9.79
CA GLU A 76 14.32 -13.31 -8.70
C GLU A 76 13.48 -13.12 -7.45
N LEU A 77 12.31 -12.46 -7.58
CA LEU A 77 11.38 -12.25 -6.46
C LEU A 77 10.95 -13.58 -5.81
N TYR A 78 10.61 -14.58 -6.63
CA TYR A 78 10.26 -15.91 -6.14
C TYR A 78 11.41 -16.57 -5.36
N SER A 79 12.65 -16.42 -5.85
CA SER A 79 13.86 -16.94 -5.22
C SER A 79 14.14 -16.26 -3.88
N TRP A 80 14.06 -14.92 -3.84
CA TRP A 80 14.25 -14.14 -2.60
C TRP A 80 13.22 -14.48 -1.53
N CYS A 81 11.97 -14.72 -1.94
CA CYS A 81 10.93 -15.20 -1.04
C CYS A 81 11.04 -16.70 -0.70
N ARG A 82 12.12 -17.37 -1.10
CA ARG A 82 12.39 -18.81 -0.85
C ARG A 82 11.22 -19.71 -1.29
N GLY A 83 10.53 -19.33 -2.37
CA GLY A 83 9.34 -20.03 -2.89
C GLY A 83 8.10 -19.98 -1.98
N LYS A 84 8.08 -19.12 -0.95
CA LYS A 84 6.92 -18.97 -0.05
C LYS A 84 5.76 -18.25 -0.71
N ILE A 85 6.04 -17.29 -1.61
CA ILE A 85 5.03 -16.55 -2.37
C ILE A 85 4.95 -17.16 -3.79
N PRO A 86 3.76 -17.54 -4.30
CA PRO A 86 3.61 -18.10 -5.64
C PRO A 86 3.98 -17.08 -6.72
N LYS A 87 4.57 -17.54 -7.83
CA LYS A 87 4.87 -16.69 -8.99
C LYS A 87 3.63 -15.97 -9.54
N GLN A 88 2.47 -16.61 -9.49
CA GLN A 88 1.21 -15.99 -9.90
C GLN A 88 0.92 -14.71 -9.12
N LYS A 89 1.21 -14.68 -7.81
CA LYS A 89 0.96 -13.50 -6.99
C LYS A 89 1.82 -12.30 -7.41
N PHE A 90 3.06 -12.53 -7.85
CA PHE A 90 3.91 -11.48 -8.41
C PHE A 90 3.41 -10.99 -9.77
N ARG A 91 2.81 -11.88 -10.60
CA ARG A 91 2.13 -11.46 -11.84
C ARG A 91 0.94 -10.57 -11.50
N ASP A 92 0.10 -10.98 -10.56
CA ASP A 92 -1.06 -10.21 -10.10
C ASP A 92 -0.67 -8.86 -9.47
N PHE A 93 0.55 -8.75 -8.91
CA PHE A 93 1.08 -7.48 -8.43
C PHE A 93 1.51 -6.58 -9.57
N ARG A 94 2.32 -7.10 -10.48
CA ARG A 94 2.77 -6.37 -11.67
C ARG A 94 1.60 -5.87 -12.52
N ASP A 95 0.59 -6.71 -12.72
CA ASP A 95 -0.53 -6.41 -13.63
C ASP A 95 -1.55 -5.42 -13.01
N ARG A 96 -1.52 -5.21 -11.69
CA ARG A 96 -2.35 -4.22 -10.97
C ARG A 96 -1.57 -2.97 -10.52
N TRP A 97 -0.27 -2.92 -10.85
CA TRP A 97 0.58 -1.83 -10.39
C TRP A 97 0.16 -0.51 -11.04
N GLU A 98 0.06 0.54 -10.24
CA GLU A 98 -0.28 1.90 -10.64
C GLU A 98 0.79 2.86 -10.10
N GLU A 99 1.27 3.75 -10.97
CA GLU A 99 2.25 4.77 -10.62
C GLU A 99 1.58 5.90 -9.82
N ALA A 100 2.25 6.36 -8.75
CA ALA A 100 1.84 7.53 -7.97
C ALA A 100 3.01 8.51 -7.87
N TYR A 101 2.96 9.64 -8.59
CA TYR A 101 4.01 10.65 -8.56
C TYR A 101 3.92 11.53 -7.31
N ASN A 102 2.69 11.76 -6.82
CA ASN A 102 2.44 12.61 -5.68
C ASN A 102 1.12 12.24 -4.98
N ILE A 103 0.87 12.87 -3.83
CA ILE A 103 -0.32 12.60 -3.02
C ILE A 103 -1.65 12.91 -3.73
N TRP A 104 -1.66 13.82 -4.70
CA TRP A 104 -2.86 14.20 -5.42
C TRP A 104 -3.30 13.15 -6.43
N ASP A 105 -2.36 12.40 -7.01
CA ASP A 105 -2.68 11.25 -7.86
C ASP A 105 -3.46 10.21 -7.07
N VAL A 106 -3.08 10.01 -5.81
CA VAL A 106 -3.76 9.12 -4.88
C VAL A 106 -5.11 9.72 -4.47
N LEU A 107 -5.14 10.92 -3.90
CA LEU A 107 -6.35 11.51 -3.32
C LEU A 107 -7.47 11.73 -4.32
N ASN A 108 -7.13 12.07 -5.57
CA ASN A 108 -8.11 12.36 -6.62
C ASN A 108 -8.54 11.11 -7.42
N ASP A 109 -8.02 9.92 -7.10
CA ASP A 109 -8.44 8.70 -7.78
C ASP A 109 -9.90 8.37 -7.43
N SER A 110 -10.78 8.53 -8.42
CA SER A 110 -12.22 8.26 -8.28
C SER A 110 -12.53 6.84 -7.82
N TYR A 111 -11.73 5.85 -8.21
CA TYR A 111 -11.93 4.47 -7.77
C TYR A 111 -11.66 4.34 -6.27
N SER A 112 -10.53 4.89 -5.82
CA SER A 112 -10.15 4.94 -4.41
C SER A 112 -11.20 5.65 -3.56
N ILE A 113 -11.65 6.85 -3.97
CA ILE A 113 -12.68 7.61 -3.25
C ILE A 113 -13.95 6.76 -3.09
N ASN A 114 -14.46 6.21 -4.20
CA ASN A 114 -15.69 5.40 -4.16
C ASN A 114 -15.54 4.16 -3.30
N ARG A 115 -14.38 3.50 -3.35
CA ARG A 115 -14.07 2.31 -2.57
C ARG A 115 -14.00 2.60 -1.07
N TRP A 116 -13.34 3.68 -0.67
CA TRP A 116 -13.08 3.98 0.73
C TRP A 116 -14.22 4.71 1.43
N VAL A 117 -14.99 5.54 0.72
CA VAL A 117 -16.23 6.12 1.26
C VAL A 117 -17.25 5.04 1.64
N GLN A 118 -17.23 3.90 0.95
CA GLN A 118 -18.10 2.76 1.25
C GLN A 118 -17.54 1.82 2.33
N SER A 119 -16.32 2.05 2.82
CA SER A 119 -15.68 1.18 3.80
C SER A 119 -16.12 1.53 5.22
N GLU A 120 -16.46 0.50 6.00
CA GLU A 120 -16.87 0.63 7.42
C GLU A 120 -15.68 0.84 8.37
N GLU A 121 -14.47 1.09 7.86
CA GLU A 121 -13.29 1.31 8.68
C GLU A 121 -13.29 2.72 9.32
N GLU A 122 -12.87 2.81 10.59
CA GLU A 122 -12.97 4.00 11.46
C GLU A 122 -12.22 5.25 10.97
N TRP A 123 -11.40 5.12 9.92
CA TRP A 123 -10.60 6.21 9.35
C TRP A 123 -11.21 6.85 8.10
N ASN A 124 -12.43 6.45 7.73
CA ASN A 124 -13.17 7.05 6.61
C ASN A 124 -14.13 8.18 7.05
N VAL A 125 -13.99 8.68 8.29
CA VAL A 125 -14.71 9.86 8.81
C VAL A 125 -13.97 11.16 8.51
#